data_AF-A5D0C8-F1
#
_entry.id   AF-A5D0C8-F1
#
_cell.length_a   1.000
_cell.length_b   1.000
_cell.length_c   1.000
_cell.angle_alpha   90.00
_cell.angle_beta   90.00
_cell.angle_gamma   90.00
#
_symmetry.space_group_name_H-M   'P 1'
#
loop_
_entity.id
_entity.type
_entity.pdbx_description
1 polymer ?
#
loop_
_entity_poly.entity_id
_entity_poly.type
_entity_poly.pdbx_seq_one_letter_code
_entity_poly.pdbx_strand_id
1 'polypeptide(L)'
;MTLKNPIYKSIKVKPEAVRLVKEMVKAGFYRKSEAEKFDALKKLGEDICGIYRVDKVNVKTGGVVMGAFAIYQPASKTISLNNISIVSFLHELRHHLQHVGHLQASGLNAEQDAHAWSSRIFSKAVPNMFLKAVKAGRIAALQWDEASQRVVNRPDYDQIR
;
A
#
# COMPACT_ATOMS: atom_id res chain seq x y z
N MET A 1 -20.28 -4.02 -13.19
CA MET A 1 -20.01 -2.58 -13.42
C MET A 1 -18.51 -2.36 -13.32
N THR A 2 -17.84 -2.17 -14.46
CA THR A 2 -16.37 -2.00 -14.52
C THR A 2 -16.01 -0.63 -13.95
N LEU A 3 -15.44 -0.61 -12.75
CA LEU A 3 -15.00 0.63 -12.12
C LEU A 3 -13.82 1.21 -12.91
N LYS A 4 -14.08 2.19 -13.76
CA LYS A 4 -13.05 3.07 -14.31
C LYS A 4 -12.41 3.83 -13.14
N ASN A 5 -11.23 3.40 -12.71
CA ASN A 5 -10.30 4.14 -11.84
C ASN A 5 -10.51 4.02 -10.29
N PRO A 6 -10.24 2.85 -9.67
CA PRO A 6 -10.37 2.61 -8.23
C PRO A 6 -9.43 3.45 -7.36
N ILE A 7 -8.28 3.93 -7.88
CA ILE A 7 -7.37 4.84 -7.14
C ILE A 7 -8.14 6.07 -6.59
N TYR A 8 -9.20 6.50 -7.28
CA TYR A 8 -9.97 7.69 -6.93
C TYR A 8 -11.22 7.42 -6.09
N LYS A 9 -11.72 6.18 -6.06
CA LYS A 9 -12.96 5.80 -5.37
C LYS A 9 -12.77 5.00 -4.07
N SER A 10 -11.54 4.71 -3.65
CA SER A 10 -11.29 4.12 -2.33
C SER A 10 -11.62 5.07 -1.18
N ILE A 11 -11.70 4.48 0.03
CA ILE A 11 -11.88 5.19 1.29
C ILE A 11 -11.03 6.45 1.36
N LYS A 12 -11.65 7.51 1.94
CA LYS A 12 -11.00 8.79 2.16
C LYS A 12 -9.71 8.59 2.95
N VAL A 13 -8.59 8.68 2.25
CA VAL A 13 -7.26 8.63 2.84
C VAL A 13 -7.09 9.82 3.78
N LYS A 14 -6.78 9.54 5.04
CA LYS A 14 -6.47 10.55 6.05
C LYS A 14 -5.18 11.32 5.67
N PRO A 15 -5.20 12.67 5.62
CA PRO A 15 -4.03 13.48 5.26
C PRO A 15 -2.79 13.19 6.10
N GLU A 16 -2.98 12.81 7.36
CA GLU A 16 -1.93 12.49 8.32
C GLU A 16 -1.13 11.25 7.87
N ALA A 17 -1.79 10.23 7.34
CA ALA A 17 -1.12 9.04 6.81
C ALA A 17 -0.26 9.38 5.57
N VAL A 18 -0.75 10.29 4.71
CA VAL A 18 0.01 10.80 3.56
C VAL A 18 1.25 11.57 4.03
N ARG A 19 1.08 12.42 5.05
CA ARG A 19 2.17 13.20 5.63
C ARG A 19 3.29 12.29 6.15
N LEU A 20 2.95 11.24 6.91
CA LEU A 20 3.93 10.28 7.43
C LEU A 20 4.76 9.62 6.32
N VAL A 21 4.11 9.17 5.24
CA VAL A 21 4.83 8.56 4.11
C VAL A 21 5.74 9.58 3.41
N LYS A 22 5.25 10.81 3.23
CA LYS A 22 6.04 11.90 2.63
C LYS A 22 7.27 12.23 3.47
N GLU A 23 7.11 12.34 4.80
CA GLU A 23 8.18 12.62 5.74
C GLU A 23 9.22 11.50 5.77
N MET A 24 8.78 10.24 5.79
CA MET A 24 9.66 9.08 5.73
C MET A 24 10.52 9.07 4.45
N VAL A 25 9.93 9.34 3.28
CA VAL A 25 10.71 9.43 2.03
C VAL A 25 11.65 10.62 2.05
N LYS A 26 11.21 11.79 2.55
CA LYS A 26 12.05 12.99 2.70
C LYS A 26 13.24 12.75 3.63
N ALA A 27 13.05 11.95 4.68
CA ALA A 27 14.11 11.49 5.59
C ALA A 27 15.08 10.48 4.96
N GLY A 28 14.96 10.21 3.65
CA GLY A 28 15.91 9.42 2.91
C GLY A 28 15.69 7.91 3.01
N PHE A 29 14.46 7.43 3.22
CA PHE A 29 14.10 6.01 3.28
C PHE A 29 14.89 5.13 2.31
N TYR A 30 14.96 5.50 1.03
CA TYR A 30 15.62 4.69 0.00
C TYR A 30 17.15 4.58 0.14
N ARG A 31 17.78 5.51 0.86
CA ARG A 31 19.24 5.55 1.12
C ARG A 31 19.64 4.84 2.42
N LYS A 32 18.66 4.44 3.23
CA LYS A 32 18.89 3.73 4.49
C LYS A 32 19.29 2.27 4.27
N SER A 33 19.96 1.69 5.26
CA SER A 33 20.19 0.25 5.34
C SER A 33 18.86 -0.52 5.41
N GLU A 34 18.88 -1.82 5.13
CA GLU A 34 17.67 -2.65 5.20
C GLU A 34 17.04 -2.65 6.59
N ALA A 35 17.86 -2.77 7.65
CA ALA A 35 17.39 -2.73 9.03
C ALA A 35 16.69 -1.40 9.37
N GLU A 36 17.30 -0.27 9.02
CA GLU A 36 16.69 1.05 9.23
C GLU A 36 15.40 1.26 8.42
N LYS A 37 15.33 0.73 7.19
CA LYS A 37 14.11 0.80 6.39
C LYS A 37 13.00 -0.03 7.04
N PHE A 38 13.34 -1.21 7.55
CA PHE A 38 12.42 -2.07 8.25
C PHE A 38 11.86 -1.39 9.52
N ASP A 39 12.73 -0.81 10.35
CA ASP A 39 12.32 -0.06 11.54
C ASP A 39 11.42 1.13 11.19
N ALA A 40 11.74 1.84 10.09
CA ALA A 40 10.92 2.94 9.59
C ALA A 40 9.51 2.45 9.16
N LEU A 41 9.40 1.30 8.51
CA LEU A 41 8.10 0.71 8.15
C LEU A 41 7.31 0.25 9.38
N LYS A 42 7.98 -0.36 10.36
CA LYS A 42 7.34 -0.76 11.62
C LYS A 42 6.73 0.47 12.32
N LYS A 43 7.53 1.53 12.49
CA LYS A 43 7.06 2.79 13.07
C LYS A 43 5.92 3.41 12.26
N LEU A 44 6.02 3.43 10.92
CA LEU A 44 4.95 3.91 10.05
C LEU A 44 3.64 3.15 10.27
N GLY A 45 3.71 1.82 10.40
CA GLY A 45 2.56 0.97 10.70
C GLY A 45 1.89 1.34 12.01
N GLU A 46 2.68 1.48 13.08
CA GLU A 46 2.16 1.89 14.39
C GLU A 46 1.49 3.26 14.35
N ASP A 47 2.14 4.25 13.72
CA ASP A 47 1.62 5.62 13.63
C ASP A 47 0.32 5.67 12.79
N ILE A 48 0.25 4.92 11.69
CA ILE A 48 -0.98 4.81 10.87
C ILE A 48 -2.09 4.08 11.63
N CYS A 49 -1.81 2.97 12.32
CA CYS A 49 -2.81 2.30 13.16
C CYS A 49 -3.39 3.27 14.21
N GLY A 50 -2.54 4.10 14.84
CA GLY A 50 -2.97 5.15 15.76
C GLY A 50 -3.90 6.19 15.11
N ILE A 51 -3.59 6.63 13.89
CA ILE A 51 -4.44 7.55 13.11
C ILE A 51 -5.84 6.95 12.85
N TYR A 52 -5.91 5.65 12.57
CA TYR A 52 -7.19 4.96 12.32
C TYR A 52 -7.85 4.39 13.58
N ARG A 53 -7.23 4.53 14.75
CA ARG A 53 -7.71 4.04 16.05
C ARG A 53 -7.98 2.53 16.05
N VAL A 54 -7.03 1.78 15.49
CA VAL A 54 -7.05 0.30 15.51
C VAL A 54 -5.82 -0.24 16.24
N ASP A 55 -5.85 -1.52 16.58
CA ASP A 55 -4.70 -2.20 17.19
C ASP A 55 -3.44 -2.06 16.31
N LYS A 56 -2.27 -2.17 16.96
CA LYS A 56 -1.00 -2.16 16.26
C LYS A 56 -0.86 -3.43 15.41
N VAL A 57 -0.22 -3.27 14.25
CA VAL A 57 0.20 -4.39 13.40
C VAL A 57 1.59 -4.87 13.81
N ASN A 58 1.81 -6.17 13.77
CA ASN A 58 3.15 -6.74 13.86
C ASN A 58 3.82 -6.71 12.48
N VAL A 59 5.10 -6.39 12.40
CA VAL A 59 5.85 -6.39 11.13
C VAL A 59 7.08 -7.26 11.32
N LYS A 60 7.35 -8.17 10.37
CA LYS A 60 8.53 -9.04 10.35
C LYS A 60 9.07 -9.21 8.93
N THR A 61 10.33 -9.59 8.83
CA THR A 61 10.96 -9.99 7.56
C THR A 61 10.80 -11.51 7.34
N GLY A 62 10.70 -11.91 6.06
CA GLY A 62 10.55 -13.31 5.67
C GLY A 62 9.19 -13.91 6.03
N GLY A 63 9.05 -15.24 5.90
CA GLY A 63 7.80 -15.95 6.21
C GLY A 63 6.65 -15.64 5.23
N VAL A 64 7.00 -15.23 4.02
CA VAL A 64 6.07 -15.03 2.90
C VAL A 64 6.17 -16.25 1.97
N VAL A 65 5.03 -16.69 1.43
CA VAL A 65 4.97 -17.82 0.48
C VAL A 65 5.82 -17.51 -0.77
N MET A 66 6.45 -18.54 -1.35
CA MET A 66 7.23 -18.40 -2.57
C MET A 66 6.46 -17.63 -3.66
N GLY A 67 7.09 -16.59 -4.21
CA GLY A 67 6.52 -15.76 -5.27
C GLY A 67 5.79 -14.49 -4.79
N ALA A 68 5.50 -14.35 -3.49
CA ALA A 68 4.92 -13.13 -2.95
C ALA A 68 5.97 -12.17 -2.35
N PHE A 69 5.74 -10.86 -2.50
CA PHE A 69 6.62 -9.80 -1.98
C PHE A 69 6.32 -9.42 -0.54
N ALA A 70 5.06 -9.55 -0.14
CA ALA A 70 4.55 -9.29 1.19
C ALA A 70 3.26 -10.11 1.41
N ILE A 71 2.87 -10.29 2.68
CA ILE A 71 1.58 -10.88 3.04
C ILE A 71 1.13 -10.42 4.43
N TYR A 72 -0.15 -10.10 4.57
CA TYR A 72 -0.82 -9.92 5.84
C TYR A 72 -1.43 -11.24 6.32
N GLN A 73 -1.19 -11.58 7.59
CA GLN A 73 -1.69 -12.78 8.25
C GLN A 73 -2.73 -12.36 9.31
N PRO A 74 -4.05 -12.51 9.04
CA PRO A 74 -5.09 -12.01 9.92
C PRO A 74 -5.05 -12.60 11.33
N ALA A 75 -4.82 -13.92 11.44
CA ALA A 75 -4.81 -14.65 12.72
C ALA A 75 -3.75 -14.12 13.71
N SER A 76 -2.60 -13.69 13.21
CA SER A 76 -1.48 -13.19 14.01
C SER A 76 -1.32 -11.66 13.94
N LYS A 77 -2.22 -10.96 13.23
CA LYS A 77 -2.15 -9.52 12.93
C LYS A 77 -0.75 -9.10 12.46
N THR A 78 -0.12 -9.91 11.59
CA THR A 78 1.28 -9.76 11.19
C THR A 78 1.42 -9.48 9.71
N ILE A 79 2.22 -8.47 9.36
CA ILE A 79 2.73 -8.24 8.01
C ILE A 79 4.11 -8.87 7.90
N SER A 80 4.25 -9.79 6.96
CA SER A 80 5.51 -10.40 6.57
C SER A 80 6.02 -9.73 5.29
N LEU A 81 7.27 -9.28 5.26
CA LEU A 81 7.90 -8.62 4.11
C LEU A 81 9.07 -9.45 3.58
N ASN A 82 9.01 -9.88 2.33
CA ASN A 82 10.18 -10.44 1.61
C ASN A 82 11.04 -9.33 1.00
N ASN A 83 10.41 -8.20 0.63
CA ASN A 83 11.09 -7.01 0.12
C ASN A 83 10.61 -5.77 0.89
N ILE A 84 11.55 -4.87 1.19
CA ILE A 84 11.31 -3.63 1.92
C ILE A 84 10.79 -2.55 0.95
N SER A 85 9.50 -2.62 0.64
CA SER A 85 8.78 -1.71 -0.25
C SER A 85 7.67 -0.97 0.50
N ILE A 86 7.68 0.37 0.44
CA ILE A 86 6.61 1.21 1.03
C ILE A 86 5.24 0.83 0.44
N VAL A 87 5.15 0.59 -0.88
CA VAL A 87 3.88 0.32 -1.54
C VAL A 87 3.32 -1.04 -1.11
N SER A 88 4.17 -2.08 -1.11
CA SER A 88 3.77 -3.41 -0.67
C SER A 88 3.38 -3.41 0.81
N PHE A 89 4.15 -2.71 1.65
CA PHE A 89 3.81 -2.53 3.06
C PHE A 89 2.47 -1.83 3.26
N LEU A 90 2.21 -0.73 2.55
CA LEU A 90 0.93 -0.01 2.65
C LEU A 90 -0.25 -0.86 2.17
N HIS A 91 -0.04 -1.72 1.18
CA HIS A 91 -1.06 -2.66 0.71
C HIS A 91 -1.41 -3.68 1.83
N GLU A 92 -0.42 -4.35 2.41
CA GLU A 92 -0.67 -5.28 3.54
C GLU A 92 -1.23 -4.58 4.78
N LEU A 93 -0.77 -3.37 5.06
CA LEU A 93 -1.30 -2.56 6.15
C LEU A 93 -2.78 -2.25 5.92
N ARG A 94 -3.22 -2.08 4.67
CA ARG A 94 -4.64 -1.88 4.40
C ARG A 94 -5.46 -3.11 4.75
N HIS A 95 -4.97 -4.31 4.45
CA HIS A 95 -5.63 -5.55 4.89
C HIS A 95 -5.77 -5.63 6.41
N HIS A 96 -4.75 -5.20 7.15
CA HIS A 96 -4.84 -5.08 8.60
C HIS A 96 -5.95 -4.11 9.04
N LEU A 97 -6.01 -2.91 8.46
CA LEU A 97 -7.05 -1.92 8.78
C LEU A 97 -8.46 -2.42 8.44
N GLN A 98 -8.61 -3.15 7.33
CA GLN A 98 -9.87 -3.79 6.93
C GLN A 98 -10.29 -4.85 7.95
N HIS A 99 -9.36 -5.72 8.36
CA HIS A 99 -9.62 -6.83 9.25
C HIS A 99 -9.92 -6.39 10.69
N VAL A 100 -9.10 -5.51 11.26
CA VAL A 100 -9.21 -5.11 12.68
C VAL A 100 -10.19 -3.96 12.87
N GLY A 101 -10.23 -3.01 11.94
CA GLY A 101 -11.08 -1.83 12.06
C GLY A 101 -12.44 -1.96 11.36
N HIS A 102 -12.69 -3.07 10.66
CA HIS A 102 -13.84 -3.22 9.74
C HIS A 102 -13.94 -2.07 8.72
N LEU A 103 -12.78 -1.54 8.32
CA LEU A 103 -12.69 -0.33 7.49
C LEU A 103 -12.66 -0.64 5.99
N GLN A 104 -13.27 -1.73 5.50
CA GLN A 104 -13.31 -2.01 4.05
C GLN A 104 -14.27 -1.07 3.33
N ALA A 105 -13.89 -0.60 2.14
CA ALA A 105 -14.76 0.24 1.32
C ALA A 105 -15.94 -0.56 0.74
N SER A 106 -17.16 -0.05 0.86
CA SER A 106 -18.34 -0.68 0.27
C SER A 106 -18.22 -0.78 -1.26
N GLY A 107 -18.53 -1.94 -1.83
CA GLY A 107 -18.53 -2.16 -3.28
C GLY A 107 -17.16 -2.46 -3.90
N LEU A 108 -16.11 -2.62 -3.09
CA LEU A 108 -14.81 -3.17 -3.49
C LEU A 108 -14.55 -4.47 -2.73
N ASN A 109 -13.87 -5.42 -3.37
CA ASN A 109 -13.27 -6.54 -2.63
C ASN A 109 -12.05 -6.04 -1.81
N ALA A 110 -11.55 -6.88 -0.89
CA ALA A 110 -10.47 -6.49 0.02
C ALA A 110 -9.19 -6.06 -0.73
N GLU A 111 -8.80 -6.81 -1.76
CA GLU A 111 -7.63 -6.53 -2.61
C GLU A 111 -7.73 -5.21 -3.37
N GLN A 112 -8.87 -4.97 -4.02
CA GLN A 112 -9.12 -3.74 -4.76
C GLN A 112 -9.04 -2.52 -3.86
N ASP A 113 -9.61 -2.60 -2.66
CA ASP A 113 -9.53 -1.53 -1.66
C ASP A 113 -8.09 -1.38 -1.12
N ALA A 114 -7.35 -2.47 -0.93
CA ALA A 114 -5.94 -2.46 -0.55
C ALA A 114 -5.05 -1.76 -1.58
N HIS A 115 -5.18 -2.11 -2.86
CA HIS A 115 -4.47 -1.47 -3.96
C HIS A 115 -4.83 0.00 -4.10
N ALA A 116 -6.12 0.32 -4.04
CA ALA A 116 -6.57 1.67 -4.24
C ALA A 116 -6.16 2.60 -3.09
N TRP A 117 -6.25 2.15 -1.84
CA TRP A 117 -5.83 2.92 -0.67
C TRP A 117 -4.31 3.15 -0.65
N SER A 118 -3.52 2.08 -0.84
CA SER A 118 -2.05 2.15 -0.81
C SER A 118 -1.50 3.03 -1.93
N SER A 119 -2.01 2.87 -3.17
CA SER A 119 -1.63 3.69 -4.32
C SER A 119 -2.01 5.15 -4.12
N ARG A 120 -3.16 5.44 -3.50
CA ARG A 120 -3.59 6.82 -3.23
C ARG A 120 -2.73 7.51 -2.17
N ILE A 121 -2.32 6.80 -1.12
CA ILE A 121 -1.37 7.34 -0.15
C ILE A 121 -0.05 7.65 -0.84
N PHE A 122 0.51 6.69 -1.57
CA PHE A 122 1.84 6.84 -2.17
C PHE A 122 1.87 7.91 -3.27
N SER A 123 0.86 7.96 -4.15
CA SER A 123 0.73 8.99 -5.19
C SER A 123 0.59 10.40 -4.62
N LYS A 124 -0.12 10.58 -3.50
CA LYS A 124 -0.23 11.88 -2.83
C LYS A 124 1.05 12.26 -2.08
N ALA A 125 1.73 11.28 -1.48
CA ALA A 125 2.94 11.53 -0.70
C ALA A 125 4.14 11.89 -1.59
N VAL A 126 4.32 11.14 -2.70
CA VAL A 126 5.49 11.22 -3.58
C VAL A 126 5.11 11.08 -5.06
N PRO A 127 4.39 12.06 -5.64
CA PRO A 127 3.75 11.93 -6.97
C PRO A 127 4.75 11.60 -8.10
N ASN A 128 5.92 12.23 -8.11
CA ASN A 128 6.94 11.98 -9.12
C ASN A 128 7.51 10.56 -9.04
N MET A 129 7.68 10.03 -7.83
CA MET A 129 8.16 8.65 -7.64
C MET A 129 7.08 7.64 -8.00
N PHE A 130 5.82 7.91 -7.63
CA PHE A 130 4.68 7.10 -8.02
C PHE A 130 4.57 6.99 -9.54
N LEU A 131 4.61 8.12 -10.26
CA LEU A 131 4.51 8.11 -11.72
C LEU A 131 5.65 7.31 -12.37
N LYS A 132 6.89 7.49 -11.89
CA LYS A 132 8.04 6.71 -12.34
C LYS A 132 7.86 5.21 -12.09
N ALA A 133 7.34 4.83 -10.91
CA ALA A 133 7.08 3.43 -10.57
C ALA A 133 5.99 2.81 -11.46
N VAL A 134 4.90 3.53 -11.75
CA VAL A 134 3.86 3.07 -12.67
C VAL A 134 4.41 2.88 -14.07
N LYS A 135 5.12 3.87 -14.62
CA LYS A 135 5.72 3.78 -15.96
C LYS A 135 6.73 2.63 -16.09
N ALA A 136 7.43 2.31 -15.00
CA ALA A 136 8.35 1.18 -14.94
C ALA A 136 7.67 -0.18 -14.62
N GLY A 137 6.34 -0.24 -14.57
CA GLY A 137 5.58 -1.47 -14.29
C GLY A 137 5.75 -2.01 -12.86
N ARG A 138 6.24 -1.20 -11.92
CA ARG A 138 6.55 -1.62 -10.53
C ARG A 138 5.36 -1.60 -9.59
N ILE A 139 4.20 -1.14 -10.06
CA ILE A 139 2.93 -1.20 -9.31
C ILE A 139 2.01 -2.14 -10.09
N ALA A 140 1.87 -3.37 -9.60
CA ALA A 140 1.25 -4.46 -10.36
C ALA A 140 -0.19 -4.17 -10.82
N ALA A 141 -0.99 -3.53 -9.97
CA ALA A 141 -2.37 -3.16 -10.26
C ALA A 141 -2.54 -2.05 -11.31
N LEU A 142 -1.46 -1.33 -11.64
CA LEU A 142 -1.53 -0.11 -12.44
C LEU A 142 -0.66 -0.22 -13.69
N GLN A 143 -1.00 0.59 -14.68
CA GLN A 143 -0.17 0.81 -15.85
C GLN A 143 -0.29 2.27 -16.33
N TRP A 144 0.71 2.68 -17.09
CA TRP A 144 0.68 3.93 -17.82
C TRP A 144 -0.01 3.69 -19.17
N ASP A 145 -1.06 4.44 -19.46
CA ASP A 145 -1.69 4.45 -20.78
C ASP A 145 -1.08 5.57 -21.61
N GLU A 146 -0.31 5.19 -22.64
CA GLU A 146 0.34 6.14 -23.55
C GLU A 146 -0.69 6.95 -24.36
N ALA A 147 -1.84 6.36 -24.71
CA ALA A 147 -2.83 7.04 -25.53
C ALA A 147 -3.51 8.19 -24.77
N SER A 148 -3.89 7.96 -23.51
CA SER A 148 -4.53 8.99 -22.68
C SER A 148 -3.57 9.79 -21.80
N GLN A 149 -2.28 9.45 -21.79
CA GLN A 149 -1.24 10.04 -20.94
C GLN A 149 -1.64 10.04 -19.45
N ARG A 150 -2.21 8.92 -18.99
CA ARG A 150 -2.76 8.79 -17.62
C ARG A 150 -2.43 7.43 -17.01
N VAL A 151 -2.46 7.40 -15.68
CA VAL A 151 -2.42 6.13 -14.93
C VAL A 151 -3.81 5.50 -15.00
N VAL A 152 -3.85 4.23 -15.40
CA VAL A 152 -5.05 3.40 -15.48
C VAL A 152 -4.83 2.09 -14.74
N ASN A 153 -5.91 1.37 -14.44
CA ASN A 153 -5.80 0.00 -13.97
C ASN A 153 -5.20 -0.88 -15.05
N ARG A 154 -4.38 -1.84 -14.64
CA ARG A 154 -3.99 -2.93 -15.51
C ARG A 154 -5.23 -3.80 -15.80
N PRO A 155 -5.53 -4.11 -17.07
CA PRO A 155 -6.57 -5.09 -17.42
C PRO A 155 -6.36 -6.40 -16.66
N ASP A 156 -7.46 -7.05 -16.28
CA ASP A 156 -7.50 -8.38 -15.64
C ASP A 156 -6.86 -8.52 -14.25
N TYR A 157 -6.21 -7.47 -13.74
CA TYR A 157 -5.65 -7.50 -12.39
C TYR A 157 -6.75 -7.58 -11.31
N ASP A 158 -7.92 -7.00 -11.58
CA ASP A 158 -9.10 -7.03 -10.71
C ASP A 158 -9.78 -8.43 -10.63
N GLN A 159 -9.30 -9.41 -11.41
CA GLN A 159 -9.84 -10.79 -11.40
C GLN A 159 -9.07 -11.74 -10.48
N ILE A 160 -7.95 -11.31 -9.89
CA ILE A 160 -7.15 -12.11 -8.96
C ILE A 160 -7.95 -12.19 -7.65
N ARG A 161 -8.48 -13.40 -7.37
CA ARG A 161 -9.24 -13.74 -6.16
C ARG A 161 -8.35 -14.44 -5.15
#